data_AF-A0A7V5AMU3-F1
#
_entry.id   AF-A0A7V5AMU3-F1
#
_cell.length_a   1.000
_cell.length_b   1.000
_cell.length_c   1.000
_cell.angle_alpha   90.00
_cell.angle_beta   90.00
_cell.angle_gamma   90.00
#
_symmetry.space_group_name_H-M   'P 1'
#
loop_
_entity.id
_entity.type
_entity.pdbx_description
1 polymer ?
#
loop_
_entity_poly.entity_id
_entity_poly.type
_entity_poly.pdbx_seq_one_letter_code
_entity_poly.pdbx_strand_id
1 'polypeptide(L)'
;MQILLKVVLSLVIILGATEVGRKLPSAAGLISVMPLTSVLVLVWMYFENKGNLEIMEKFARGALWGIVPSIIFFLVAFICFKKHLSLPITLLSSFGAWFAAAGIHQWVLK
;
A
#
# COMPACT_ATOMS: atom_id res chain seq x y z
N MET A 1 -21.61 10.95 9.31
CA MET A 1 -21.64 11.12 7.83
C MET A 1 -20.27 10.96 7.15
N GLN A 2 -19.11 11.04 7.82
CA GLN A 2 -17.81 10.85 7.15
C GLN A 2 -17.43 9.38 6.88
N ILE A 3 -17.86 8.45 7.76
CA ILE A 3 -17.48 7.01 7.63
C ILE A 3 -18.08 6.39 6.36
N LEU A 4 -19.36 6.65 6.07
CA LEU A 4 -20.02 6.10 4.88
C LEU A 4 -19.32 6.53 3.59
N LEU A 5 -18.92 7.80 3.49
CA LEU A 5 -18.16 8.31 2.35
C LEU A 5 -16.80 7.61 2.21
N LYS A 6 -16.04 7.46 3.31
CA LYS A 6 -14.74 6.75 3.32
C LYS A 6 -14.91 5.30 2.86
N VAL A 7 -15.97 4.62 3.29
CA VAL A 7 -16.29 3.23 2.91
C VAL A 7 -16.62 3.11 1.43
N VAL A 8 -17.56 3.92 0.92
CA VAL A 8 -17.98 3.88 -0.49
C VAL A 8 -16.80 4.14 -1.41
N LEU A 9 -15.98 5.14 -1.09
CA LEU A 9 -14.84 5.52 -1.92
C LEU A 9 -13.76 4.42 -1.94
N SER A 10 -13.53 3.76 -0.80
CA SER A 10 -12.64 2.60 -0.72
C SER A 10 -13.15 1.41 -1.54
N LEU A 11 -14.44 1.10 -1.46
CA LEU A 11 -15.06 0.03 -2.23
C LEU A 11 -14.98 0.28 -3.73
N VAL A 12 -15.21 1.51 -4.18
CA VAL A 12 -15.09 1.88 -5.60
C VAL A 12 -13.67 1.63 -6.12
N ILE A 13 -12.65 1.99 -5.35
CA ILE A 13 -11.25 1.76 -5.74
C ILE A 13 -10.96 0.26 -5.85
N ILE A 14 -11.38 -0.54 -4.86
CA ILE A 14 -11.14 -1.99 -4.84
C ILE A 14 -11.87 -2.67 -6.00
N LEU A 15 -13.18 -2.42 -6.16
CA LEU A 15 -13.99 -3.02 -7.20
C LEU A 15 -13.48 -2.63 -8.59
N GLY A 16 -13.14 -1.35 -8.79
CA GLY A 16 -12.56 -0.86 -10.04
C GLY A 16 -11.23 -1.55 -10.38
N ALA A 17 -10.33 -1.68 -9.41
CA ALA A 17 -9.05 -2.38 -9.61
C ALA A 17 -9.25 -3.86 -9.98
N THR A 18 -10.18 -4.56 -9.31
CA THR A 18 -10.46 -5.98 -9.61
C THR A 18 -11.08 -6.18 -10.99
N GLU A 19 -11.96 -5.28 -11.43
CA GLU A 19 -12.59 -5.37 -12.75
C GLU A 19 -11.60 -5.09 -13.87
N VAL A 20 -10.74 -4.08 -13.70
CA VAL A 20 -9.62 -3.81 -14.63
C VAL A 20 -8.67 -5.00 -14.66
N GLY A 21 -8.40 -5.64 -13.52
CA GLY A 21 -7.48 -6.77 -13.41
C GLY A 21 -7.90 -8.02 -14.17
N ARG A 22 -9.21 -8.23 -14.36
CA ARG A 22 -9.74 -9.32 -15.18
C ARG A 22 -9.33 -9.20 -16.65
N LYS A 23 -9.24 -7.98 -17.17
CA LYS A 23 -8.93 -7.69 -18.58
C LYS A 23 -7.47 -7.31 -18.81
N LEU A 24 -6.89 -6.56 -17.88
CA LEU A 24 -5.55 -5.98 -17.95
C LEU A 24 -4.83 -6.11 -16.59
N PRO A 25 -4.27 -7.29 -16.28
CA PRO A 25 -3.60 -7.54 -14.99
C PRO A 25 -2.47 -6.55 -14.68
N SER A 26 -1.71 -6.13 -15.70
CA SER A 26 -0.63 -5.14 -15.55
C SER A 26 -1.18 -3.76 -15.11
N ALA A 27 -2.30 -3.32 -15.71
CA ALA A 27 -2.94 -2.07 -15.33
C ALA A 27 -3.54 -2.14 -13.92
N ALA A 28 -4.10 -3.28 -13.53
CA ALA A 28 -4.57 -3.48 -12.15
C ALA A 28 -3.42 -3.50 -11.13
N GLY A 29 -2.26 -4.05 -11.50
CA GLY A 29 -1.04 -3.95 -10.71
C GLY A 29 -0.65 -2.49 -10.47
N LEU A 30 -0.65 -1.67 -11.52
CA LEU A 30 -0.39 -0.23 -11.42
C LEU A 30 -1.41 0.47 -10.50
N ILE A 31 -2.71 0.24 -10.71
CA ILE A 31 -3.78 0.80 -9.86
C ILE A 31 -3.61 0.37 -8.41
N SER A 32 -3.18 -0.86 -8.16
CA SER A 32 -2.99 -1.40 -6.81
C SER A 32 -1.82 -0.76 -6.06
N VAL A 33 -0.79 -0.28 -6.78
CA VAL A 33 0.36 0.42 -6.18
C VAL A 33 0.21 1.94 -6.21
N MET A 34 -0.79 2.49 -6.90
CA MET A 34 -1.08 3.92 -6.84
C MET A 34 -1.36 4.32 -5.39
N PRO A 35 -0.85 5.48 -4.93
CA PRO A 35 -1.00 5.93 -3.55
C PRO A 35 -2.41 6.48 -3.27
N LEU A 36 -3.48 5.85 -3.79
CA LEU A 36 -4.86 6.31 -3.65
C LEU A 36 -5.27 6.39 -2.19
N THR A 37 -4.99 5.33 -1.42
CA THR A 37 -5.26 5.30 0.03
C THR A 37 -4.41 6.34 0.75
N SER A 38 -3.12 6.46 0.43
CA SER A 38 -2.23 7.46 1.02
C SER A 38 -2.67 8.89 0.73
N VAL A 39 -3.16 9.18 -0.47
CA VAL A 39 -3.71 10.49 -0.84
C VAL A 39 -4.97 10.80 -0.03
N LEU A 40 -5.89 9.85 0.12
CA LEU A 40 -7.08 10.03 0.95
C LEU A 40 -6.73 10.31 2.41
N VAL A 41 -5.74 9.58 2.96
CA VAL A 41 -5.24 9.80 4.31
C VAL A 41 -4.57 11.17 4.43
N LEU A 42 -3.73 11.56 3.47
CA LEU A 42 -3.06 12.86 3.45
C LEU A 42 -4.07 14.01 3.44
N VAL A 43 -5.10 13.94 2.59
CA VAL A 43 -6.13 14.98 2.49
C VAL A 43 -6.89 15.12 3.81
N TRP A 44 -7.28 14.01 4.45
CA TRP A 44 -7.92 14.08 5.77
C TRP A 44 -7.00 14.57 6.86
N MET A 45 -5.76 14.09 6.91
CA MET A 45 -4.75 14.58 7.83
C MET A 45 -4.53 16.09 7.67
N TYR A 46 -4.53 16.61 6.44
CA TYR A 46 -4.40 18.04 6.17
C TYR A 46 -5.57 18.84 6.77
N PHE A 47 -6.81 18.41 6.52
CA PHE A 47 -7.99 19.10 7.05
C PHE A 47 -8.12 18.98 8.58
N GLU A 48 -7.83 17.81 9.14
CA GLU A 48 -7.91 17.55 10.59
C GLU A 48 -6.83 18.32 11.38
N ASN A 49 -5.63 18.49 10.80
CA ASN A 49 -4.51 19.18 11.43
C ASN A 49 -4.36 20.65 10.97
N LYS A 50 -5.41 21.24 10.38
CA LYS A 50 -5.44 22.65 9.93
C LYS A 50 -4.27 23.04 9.02
N GLY A 51 -3.81 22.11 8.18
CA GLY A 51 -2.70 22.34 7.26
C GLY A 51 -1.31 22.42 7.92
N ASN A 52 -1.11 21.85 9.11
CA ASN A 52 0.21 21.79 9.74
C ASN A 52 1.23 21.04 8.85
N LEU A 53 2.16 21.78 8.26
CA LEU A 53 3.17 21.28 7.33
C LEU A 53 4.14 20.27 7.97
N GLU A 54 4.47 20.42 9.26
CA GLU A 54 5.36 19.49 9.97
C GLU A 54 4.73 18.09 10.06
N ILE A 55 3.42 18.02 10.28
CA ILE A 55 2.68 16.75 10.31
C ILE A 55 2.62 16.14 8.91
N MET A 56 2.42 16.97 7.87
CA MET A 56 2.39 16.50 6.49
C MET A 56 3.78 15.99 6.05
N GLU A 57 4.86 16.66 6.45
CA GLU A 57 6.23 16.24 6.20
C GLU A 57 6.51 14.87 6.86
N LYS A 58 6.16 14.71 8.14
CA LYS A 58 6.31 13.44 8.85
C LYS A 58 5.51 12.32 8.19
N PHE A 59 4.29 12.60 7.76
CA PHE A 59 3.48 11.64 7.00
C PHE A 59 4.13 11.26 5.68
N ALA A 60 4.56 12.24 4.88
CA ALA A 60 5.21 12.00 3.60
C ALA A 60 6.51 11.21 3.75
N ARG A 61 7.33 11.53 4.76
CA ARG A 61 8.54 10.78 5.12
C ARG A 61 8.19 9.35 5.50
N GLY A 62 7.20 9.15 6.37
CA GLY A 62 6.73 7.81 6.76
C GLY A 62 6.25 6.98 5.58
N ALA A 63 5.47 7.59 4.68
CA ALA A 63 4.99 6.94 3.46
C ALA A 63 6.13 6.59 2.49
N LEU A 64 7.07 7.51 2.25
CA LEU A 64 8.23 7.30 1.39
C LEU A 64 9.06 6.10 1.85
N TRP A 65 9.31 6.02 3.14
CA TRP A 65 10.04 4.90 3.73
C TRP A 65 9.23 3.60 3.74
N GLY A 66 7.91 3.68 3.93
CA GLY A 66 6.99 2.53 3.85
C GLY A 66 6.91 1.87 2.47
N ILE A 67 7.35 2.56 1.41
CA ILE A 67 7.45 1.98 0.07
C ILE A 67 8.50 0.86 0.02
N VAL A 68 9.61 0.98 0.76
CA VAL A 68 10.72 0.02 0.68
C VAL A 68 10.30 -1.41 1.09
N PRO A 69 9.65 -1.64 2.25
CA PRO A 69 9.10 -2.96 2.58
C PRO A 69 8.08 -3.44 1.55
N SER A 70 7.27 -2.55 1.00
CA SER A 70 6.24 -2.88 0.00
C SER A 70 6.86 -3.34 -1.34
N ILE A 71 7.96 -2.74 -1.77
CA ILE A 71 8.74 -3.21 -2.93
C ILE A 71 9.24 -4.63 -2.69
N ILE A 72 9.79 -4.90 -1.49
CA ILE A 72 10.29 -6.23 -1.12
C ILE A 72 9.15 -7.26 -1.15
N PHE A 73 7.97 -6.92 -0.62
CA PHE A 73 6.78 -7.77 -0.66
C PHE A 73 6.44 -8.20 -2.11
N PHE A 74 6.33 -7.23 -3.03
CA PHE A 74 5.96 -7.51 -4.41
C PHE A 74 7.07 -8.23 -5.17
N LEU A 75 8.34 -7.99 -4.86
CA LEU A 75 9.46 -8.73 -5.43
C LEU A 75 9.41 -10.22 -5.05
N VAL A 76 9.18 -10.52 -3.77
CA VAL A 76 9.02 -11.91 -3.30
C VAL A 76 7.77 -12.54 -3.92
N ALA A 77 6.65 -11.80 -3.99
CA ALA A 77 5.43 -12.29 -4.61
C ALA A 77 5.65 -12.65 -6.09
N PHE A 78 6.33 -11.76 -6.83
CA PHE A 78 6.67 -11.99 -8.23
C PHE A 78 7.53 -13.23 -8.42
N ILE A 79 8.58 -13.42 -7.61
CA ILE A 79 9.44 -14.60 -7.67
C ILE A 79 8.66 -15.88 -7.33
N CYS A 80 7.81 -15.84 -6.30
CA CYS A 80 7.00 -16.99 -5.90
C CYS A 80 6.00 -17.39 -6.99
N PHE A 81 5.30 -16.43 -7.61
CA PHE A 81 4.41 -16.71 -8.73
C PHE A 81 5.16 -17.18 -9.98
N LYS A 82 6.37 -16.67 -10.25
CA LYS A 82 7.23 -17.17 -11.33
C LYS A 82 7.62 -18.64 -11.11
N LYS A 83 7.72 -19.07 -9.85
CA LYS A 83 7.98 -20.46 -9.45
C LYS A 83 6.70 -21.32 -9.34
N HIS A 84 5.55 -20.81 -9.77
CA HIS A 84 4.26 -21.49 -9.68
C HIS A 84 3.86 -21.91 -8.25
N LEU A 85 4.31 -21.18 -7.24
CA LEU A 85 3.91 -21.43 -5.85
C LEU A 85 2.45 -21.05 -5.61
N SER A 86 1.80 -21.75 -4.67
CA SER A 86 0.41 -21.49 -4.31
C SER A 86 0.26 -20.14 -3.60
N LEU A 87 -0.91 -19.51 -3.74
CA LEU A 87 -1.21 -18.21 -3.13
C LEU A 87 -0.91 -18.17 -1.61
N PRO A 88 -1.27 -19.17 -0.79
CA PRO A 88 -0.97 -19.14 0.64
C PRO A 88 0.53 -19.07 0.94
N ILE A 89 1.34 -19.85 0.22
CA ILE A 89 2.81 -19.86 0.39
C ILE A 89 3.39 -18.52 -0.04
N THR A 90 2.93 -18.00 -1.18
CA THR A 90 3.35 -16.69 -1.68
C THR A 90 3.07 -15.60 -0.67
N LEU A 91 1.83 -15.51 -0.15
CA LEU A 91 1.46 -14.51 0.85
C LEU A 91 2.30 -14.64 2.13
N LEU A 92 2.48 -15.86 2.65
CA LEU A 92 3.28 -16.09 3.85
C LEU A 92 4.74 -15.62 3.64
N SER A 93 5.35 -15.97 2.51
CA SER A 93 6.71 -15.55 2.19
C SER A 93 6.84 -14.04 2.00
N SER A 94 5.90 -13.40 1.29
CA SER A 94 5.93 -11.97 1.01
C SER A 94 5.69 -11.14 2.26
N PHE A 95 4.71 -11.51 3.09
CA PHE A 95 4.50 -10.85 4.38
C PHE A 95 5.66 -11.09 5.34
N GLY A 96 6.24 -12.30 5.36
CA GLY A 96 7.45 -12.57 6.15
C GLY A 96 8.61 -11.65 5.76
N ALA A 97 8.88 -11.49 4.46
CA ALA A 97 9.91 -10.58 3.97
C ALA A 97 9.57 -9.11 4.24
N TRP A 98 8.31 -8.71 4.11
CA TRP A 98 7.83 -7.37 4.45
C TRP A 98 8.06 -7.06 5.93
N PHE A 99 7.69 -7.96 6.84
CA PHE A 99 7.88 -7.77 8.29
C PHE A 99 9.36 -7.66 8.66
N ALA A 100 10.22 -8.51 8.06
CA ALA A 100 11.65 -8.41 8.27
C ALA A 100 12.20 -7.06 7.80
N ALA A 101 11.81 -6.60 6.61
CA ALA A 101 12.21 -5.30 6.07
C ALA A 101 11.69 -4.13 6.93
N ALA A 102 10.43 -4.17 7.34
CA ALA A 102 9.82 -3.16 8.21
C ALA A 102 10.48 -3.12 9.60
N GLY A 103 10.83 -4.29 10.16
CA GLY A 103 11.54 -4.40 11.43
C GLY A 103 12.93 -3.80 11.38
N ILE A 104 13.73 -4.14 10.36
CA ILE A 104 15.05 -3.55 10.12
C ILE A 104 14.93 -2.03 9.98
N HIS A 105 13.96 -1.58 9.20
CA HIS A 105 13.73 -0.16 8.97
C HIS A 105 13.36 0.61 10.25
N GLN A 106 12.47 0.06 11.08
CA GLN A 106 12.08 0.68 12.36
C GLN A 106 13.25 0.73 13.36
N TRP A 107 14.19 -0.22 13.26
CA TRP A 107 15.44 -0.20 14.04
C TRP A 107 16.43 0.86 13.55
N VAL A 108 16.45 1.17 12.26
CA VAL A 108 17.37 2.15 11.65
C VAL A 108 16.88 3.59 11.82
N LEU A 109 15.56 3.82 11.88
CA LEU A 109 14.98 5.15 12.09
C LEU A 109 14.75 5.53 13.56
N LYS A 110 15.01 4.61 14.50
CA LYS A 110 15.10 4.90 15.93
C LYS A 110 16.48 5.46 16.28
#